data_AF-A0A2V6F151-F1
#
_entry.id   AF-A0A2V6F151-F1
#
_cell.length_a   1.000
_cell.length_b   1.000
_cell.length_c   1.000
_cell.angle_alpha   90.00
_cell.angle_beta   90.00
_cell.angle_gamma   90.00
#
_symmetry.space_group_name_H-M   'P 1'
#
loop_
_entity.id
_entity.type
_entity.pdbx_description
1 polymer ?
#
loop_
_entity_poly.entity_id
_entity_poly.type
_entity_poly.pdbx_seq_one_letter_code
_entity_poly.pdbx_strand_id
1 'polypeptide(L)'
;DLIVAEPVQEEIGTEGRAAQWGFELEGNDDGRGHVNFTDDADAVVGRTSLRFTPDPYPGQYATAIFPRGRDADWDFSAKTKVRFWIKATNPNLPGFQNPGPVLWLYGKDSAAKIEPAKGRNLFSDLPFSEARWTWMSVEVPFRTVDGWKRQDSGKTDLRHVRGLGIGLDSWGNDPFTVWIDGLSVE
;
A
#
# COMPACT_ATOMS: atom_id res chain seq x y z
N ASP A 1 -7.67 -22.44 4.27
CA ASP A 1 -8.20 -21.47 5.24
C ASP A 1 -9.37 -20.70 4.64
N LEU A 2 -10.36 -20.37 5.46
CA LEU A 2 -11.52 -19.57 5.04
C LEU A 2 -11.25 -18.10 5.40
N ILE A 3 -11.29 -17.22 4.42
CA ILE A 3 -11.23 -15.77 4.63
C ILE A 3 -12.66 -15.24 4.58
N VAL A 4 -13.05 -14.53 5.64
CA VAL A 4 -14.34 -13.83 5.69
C VAL A 4 -14.06 -12.34 5.61
N ALA A 5 -14.57 -11.70 4.56
CA ALA A 5 -14.45 -10.27 4.35
C ALA A 5 -15.78 -9.57 4.61
N GLU A 6 -15.72 -8.41 5.25
CA GLU A 6 -16.86 -7.50 5.31
C GLU A 6 -17.08 -6.87 3.93
N PRO A 7 -18.32 -6.65 3.50
CA PRO A 7 -18.60 -5.95 2.25
C PRO A 7 -18.01 -4.53 2.28
N VAL A 8 -17.25 -4.19 1.24
CA VAL A 8 -16.74 -2.84 1.02
C VAL A 8 -17.80 -2.04 0.26
N GLN A 9 -18.28 -0.92 0.82
CA GLN A 9 -19.29 -0.09 0.15
C GLN A 9 -18.74 0.60 -1.11
N GLU A 10 -17.50 1.10 -1.03
CA GLU A 10 -16.81 1.74 -2.14
C GLU A 10 -15.32 1.36 -2.09
N GLU A 11 -14.87 0.78 -3.20
CA GLU A 11 -13.49 0.33 -3.36
C GLU A 11 -12.71 1.33 -4.21
N ILE A 12 -11.43 1.52 -3.87
CA ILE A 12 -10.54 2.51 -4.47
C ILE A 12 -9.41 1.77 -5.21
N GLY A 13 -9.52 1.71 -6.53
CA GLY A 13 -8.45 1.32 -7.44
C GLY A 13 -8.14 -0.18 -7.58
N THR A 14 -8.65 -1.07 -6.73
CA THR A 14 -8.25 -2.49 -6.74
C THR A 14 -9.10 -3.38 -7.68
N GLU A 15 -10.39 -3.11 -7.86
CA GLU A 15 -11.25 -3.81 -8.83
C GLU A 15 -11.10 -3.26 -10.26
N GLY A 16 -10.45 -4.04 -11.15
CA GLY A 16 -10.39 -3.82 -12.61
C GLY A 16 -9.73 -2.50 -13.04
N ARG A 17 -8.82 -1.96 -12.22
CA ARG A 17 -8.26 -0.61 -12.38
C ARG A 17 -6.73 -0.57 -12.33
N ALA A 18 -6.03 -1.70 -12.47
CA ALA A 18 -4.57 -1.75 -12.43
C ALA A 18 -3.88 -0.73 -13.36
N ALA A 19 -4.42 -0.47 -14.56
CA ALA A 19 -3.86 0.49 -15.52
C ALA A 19 -3.86 1.96 -15.01
N GLN A 20 -4.64 2.28 -13.98
CA GLN A 20 -4.73 3.60 -13.37
C GLN A 20 -3.74 3.83 -12.23
N TRP A 21 -2.97 2.80 -11.84
CA TRP A 21 -1.94 2.91 -10.81
C TRP A 21 -0.64 3.47 -11.38
N GLY A 22 0.02 4.31 -10.58
CA GLY A 22 1.36 4.83 -10.79
C GLY A 22 2.32 4.30 -9.75
N PHE A 23 3.57 4.75 -9.78
CA PHE A 23 4.56 4.34 -8.81
C PHE A 23 5.59 5.43 -8.50
N GLU A 24 6.22 5.29 -7.34
CA GLU A 24 7.49 5.91 -6.98
C GLU A 24 8.44 4.80 -6.51
N LEU A 25 9.68 4.84 -7.00
CA LEU A 25 10.76 3.93 -6.60
C LEU A 25 11.89 4.76 -6.01
N GLU A 26 12.18 4.57 -4.73
CA GLU A 26 13.33 5.19 -4.08
C GLU A 26 14.63 4.56 -4.62
N GLY A 27 15.69 5.37 -4.77
CA GLY A 27 16.96 4.92 -5.35
C GLY A 27 16.95 4.66 -6.86
N ASN A 28 15.88 5.03 -7.58
CA ASN A 28 15.78 4.88 -9.04
C ASN A 28 16.44 6.04 -9.82
N ASP A 29 17.64 6.46 -9.40
CA ASP A 29 18.35 7.63 -9.97
C ASP A 29 18.75 7.44 -11.43
N ASP A 30 18.95 6.18 -11.86
CA ASP A 30 19.28 5.82 -13.24
C ASP A 30 18.04 5.67 -14.15
N GLY A 31 16.83 5.77 -13.57
CA GLY A 31 15.55 5.71 -14.27
C GLY A 31 15.17 4.36 -14.85
N ARG A 32 15.91 3.28 -14.55
CA ARG A 32 15.64 1.95 -15.12
C ARG A 32 14.53 1.19 -14.41
N GLY A 33 14.32 1.47 -13.12
CA GLY A 33 13.31 0.81 -12.32
C GLY A 33 11.89 1.12 -12.80
N HIS A 34 11.04 0.11 -12.77
CA HIS A 34 9.65 0.18 -13.19
C HIS A 34 8.76 -0.65 -12.25
N VAL A 35 7.44 -0.41 -12.26
CA VAL A 35 6.47 -1.24 -11.55
C VAL A 35 5.42 -1.73 -12.54
N ASN A 36 5.34 -3.05 -12.70
CA ASN A 36 4.33 -3.70 -13.51
C ASN A 36 3.04 -3.83 -12.70
N PHE A 37 1.90 -3.38 -13.24
CA PHE A 37 0.58 -3.48 -12.62
C PHE A 37 -0.35 -4.35 -13.46
N THR A 38 -1.08 -5.25 -12.82
CA THR A 38 -2.08 -6.12 -13.47
C THR A 38 -3.27 -6.37 -12.55
N ASP A 39 -4.47 -6.50 -13.11
CA ASP A 39 -5.62 -7.04 -12.39
C ASP A 39 -5.46 -8.56 -12.29
N ASP A 40 -5.54 -9.11 -11.08
CA ASP A 40 -5.36 -10.55 -10.80
C ASP A 40 -6.67 -11.14 -10.27
N ALA A 41 -7.01 -12.36 -10.68
CA ALA A 41 -8.24 -13.03 -10.26
C ALA A 41 -8.18 -13.59 -8.82
N ASP A 42 -6.98 -13.65 -8.23
CA ASP A 42 -6.81 -13.90 -6.80
C ASP A 42 -7.27 -12.65 -6.03
N ALA A 43 -8.49 -12.69 -5.49
CA ALA A 43 -9.12 -11.57 -4.80
C ALA A 43 -9.92 -12.06 -3.58
N VAL A 44 -10.03 -11.20 -2.58
CA VAL A 44 -10.81 -11.37 -1.36
C VAL A 44 -12.16 -10.65 -1.49
N VAL A 45 -12.16 -9.45 -2.07
CA VAL A 45 -13.32 -8.60 -2.33
C VAL A 45 -13.51 -8.51 -3.84
N GLY A 46 -14.75 -8.55 -4.31
CA GLY A 46 -15.02 -8.40 -5.74
C GLY A 46 -14.53 -9.57 -6.59
N ARG A 47 -13.95 -9.27 -7.75
CA ARG A 47 -13.49 -10.26 -8.75
C ARG A 47 -12.00 -10.18 -9.01
N THR A 48 -11.38 -9.03 -8.78
CA THR A 48 -9.97 -8.83 -9.08
C THR A 48 -9.28 -8.02 -8.00
N SER A 49 -8.02 -8.34 -7.73
CA SER A 49 -7.14 -7.51 -6.92
C SER A 49 -6.12 -6.77 -7.79
N LEU A 50 -5.52 -5.72 -7.22
CA LEU A 50 -4.32 -5.11 -7.79
C LEU A 50 -3.12 -6.00 -7.49
N ARG A 51 -2.45 -6.49 -8.52
CA ARG A 51 -1.10 -7.07 -8.40
C ARG A 51 -0.07 -6.08 -8.92
N PHE A 52 1.04 -5.93 -8.20
CA PHE A 52 2.19 -5.18 -8.68
C PHE A 52 3.54 -5.80 -8.35
N THR A 53 4.50 -5.57 -9.25
CA THR A 53 5.88 -6.09 -9.16
C THR A 53 6.86 -5.00 -9.61
N PRO A 54 7.69 -4.42 -8.72
CA PRO A 54 8.83 -3.62 -9.13
C PRO A 54 9.87 -4.48 -9.87
N ASP A 55 10.15 -4.15 -11.13
CA ASP A 55 11.13 -4.86 -11.97
C ASP A 55 11.60 -3.96 -13.12
N PRO A 56 12.88 -3.55 -13.17
CA PRO A 56 13.92 -3.77 -12.16
C PRO A 56 13.61 -3.09 -10.81
N TYR A 57 13.91 -3.76 -9.70
CA TYR A 57 13.74 -3.23 -8.35
C TYR A 57 15.06 -2.60 -7.83
N PRO A 58 15.07 -1.32 -7.40
CA PRO A 58 16.31 -0.63 -6.98
C PRO A 58 16.79 -0.94 -5.55
N GLY A 59 16.03 -1.70 -4.75
CA GLY A 59 16.46 -2.10 -3.40
C GLY A 59 16.13 -1.12 -2.27
N GLN A 60 15.06 -0.34 -2.42
CA GLN A 60 14.51 0.61 -1.43
C GLN A 60 12.98 0.68 -1.55
N TYR A 61 12.30 1.65 -0.93
CA TYR A 61 10.83 1.71 -1.02
C TYR A 61 10.30 1.72 -2.46
N ALA A 62 9.42 0.76 -2.76
CA ALA A 62 8.55 0.76 -3.92
C ALA A 62 7.13 1.12 -3.47
N THR A 63 6.61 2.24 -3.96
CA THR A 63 5.29 2.76 -3.60
C THR A 63 4.36 2.71 -4.81
N ALA A 64 3.28 1.92 -4.72
CA ALA A 64 2.18 1.93 -5.68
C ALA A 64 1.22 3.08 -5.35
N ILE A 65 0.81 3.87 -6.33
CA ILE A 65 0.06 5.12 -6.15
C ILE A 65 -1.24 5.12 -6.96
N PHE A 66 -2.35 5.53 -6.35
CA PHE A 66 -3.64 5.65 -7.02
C PHE A 66 -4.36 6.98 -6.69
N PRO A 67 -4.96 7.65 -7.68
CA PRO A 67 -4.72 7.46 -9.12
C PRO A 67 -3.29 7.87 -9.49
N ARG A 68 -2.75 7.34 -10.61
CA ARG A 68 -1.40 7.65 -11.11
C ARG A 68 -1.13 9.16 -11.19
N GLY A 69 -2.12 9.95 -11.59
CA GLY A 69 -2.01 11.40 -11.75
C GLY A 69 -2.07 12.20 -10.45
N ARG A 70 -2.42 11.57 -9.32
CA ARG A 70 -2.75 12.25 -8.06
C ARG A 70 -3.71 13.43 -8.30
N ASP A 71 -4.77 13.16 -9.06
CA ASP A 71 -5.74 14.11 -9.55
C ASP A 71 -7.15 13.85 -9.01
N ALA A 72 -7.28 12.99 -7.99
CA ALA A 72 -8.51 12.88 -7.22
C ALA A 72 -8.76 14.17 -6.40
N ASP A 73 -9.97 14.28 -5.85
CA ASP A 73 -10.34 15.31 -4.88
C ASP A 73 -11.30 14.70 -3.87
N TRP A 74 -10.81 13.69 -3.15
CA TRP A 74 -11.63 12.96 -2.18
C TRP A 74 -11.72 13.73 -0.86
N ASP A 75 -12.93 13.75 -0.30
CA ASP A 75 -13.18 14.22 1.07
C ASP A 75 -13.20 13.05 2.05
N PHE A 76 -12.11 12.89 2.80
CA PHE A 76 -11.94 11.94 3.89
C PHE A 76 -12.05 12.60 5.26
N SER A 77 -12.57 13.83 5.36
CA SER A 77 -12.61 14.57 6.64
C SER A 77 -13.51 13.94 7.70
N ALA A 78 -14.55 13.22 7.29
CA ALA A 78 -15.44 12.45 8.17
C ALA A 78 -14.93 11.03 8.47
N LYS A 79 -13.78 10.65 7.89
CA LYS A 79 -13.22 9.30 7.91
C LYS A 79 -12.06 9.23 8.89
N THR A 80 -11.77 8.02 9.36
CA THR A 80 -10.80 7.76 10.43
C THR A 80 -9.65 6.85 10.01
N LYS A 81 -9.87 5.98 9.01
CA LYS A 81 -8.89 4.99 8.59
C LYS A 81 -9.03 4.59 7.13
N VAL A 82 -7.96 4.00 6.61
CA VAL A 82 -7.94 3.20 5.38
C VAL A 82 -7.93 1.72 5.76
N ARG A 83 -8.68 0.89 5.04
CA ARG A 83 -8.68 -0.57 5.16
C ARG A 83 -8.33 -1.20 3.80
N PHE A 84 -7.53 -2.26 3.82
CA PHE A 84 -7.28 -3.10 2.64
C PHE A 84 -6.78 -4.49 3.06
N TRP A 85 -6.89 -5.43 2.14
CA TRP A 85 -6.19 -6.71 2.22
C TRP A 85 -4.87 -6.61 1.48
N ILE A 86 -3.82 -7.22 2.02
CA ILE A 86 -2.51 -7.27 1.38
C ILE A 86 -1.91 -8.67 1.47
N LYS A 87 -1.23 -9.07 0.40
CA LYS A 87 -0.43 -10.29 0.32
C LYS A 87 0.85 -9.98 -0.43
N ALA A 88 1.95 -10.67 -0.13
CA ALA A 88 3.18 -10.48 -0.88
C ALA A 88 4.02 -11.76 -0.97
N THR A 89 4.81 -11.86 -2.03
CA THR A 89 5.86 -12.86 -2.21
C THR A 89 7.18 -12.15 -2.44
N ASN A 90 8.19 -12.47 -1.64
CA ASN A 90 9.48 -11.79 -1.67
C ASN A 90 10.61 -12.84 -1.67
N PRO A 91 11.40 -12.95 -2.75
CA PRO A 91 12.49 -13.91 -2.83
C PRO A 91 13.75 -13.45 -2.07
N ASN A 92 13.85 -12.17 -1.72
CA ASN A 92 15.02 -11.62 -1.06
C ASN A 92 15.15 -12.15 0.38
N LEU A 93 16.39 -12.29 0.84
CA LEU A 93 16.72 -12.66 2.23
C LEU A 93 17.43 -11.47 2.91
N PRO A 94 16.98 -11.03 4.10
CA PRO A 94 15.95 -11.62 4.95
C PRO A 94 14.48 -11.30 4.58
N GLY A 95 14.25 -10.53 3.51
CA GLY A 95 12.91 -10.17 3.03
C GLY A 95 12.62 -8.68 3.19
N PHE A 96 11.40 -8.34 3.61
CA PHE A 96 11.01 -6.95 3.81
C PHE A 96 11.79 -6.28 4.96
N GLN A 97 12.14 -5.02 4.75
CA GLN A 97 12.89 -4.17 5.69
C GLN A 97 12.12 -2.88 5.97
N ASN A 98 12.57 -2.15 7.00
CA ASN A 98 11.96 -0.89 7.44
C ASN A 98 10.46 -1.01 7.80
N PRO A 99 9.80 0.04 8.33
CA PRO A 99 8.37 -0.01 8.59
C PRO A 99 7.54 -0.31 7.34
N GLY A 100 6.56 -1.20 7.43
CA GLY A 100 5.74 -1.59 6.28
C GLY A 100 4.49 -2.39 6.64
N PRO A 101 3.40 -2.31 5.84
CA PRO A 101 3.23 -1.40 4.70
C PRO A 101 3.11 0.06 5.16
N VAL A 102 3.60 0.98 4.32
CA VAL A 102 3.49 2.42 4.53
C VAL A 102 2.32 2.95 3.71
N LEU A 103 1.40 3.68 4.34
CA LEU A 103 0.37 4.45 3.65
C LEU A 103 0.85 5.88 3.42
N TRP A 104 0.62 6.39 2.22
CA TRP A 104 0.77 7.79 1.87
C TRP A 104 -0.60 8.39 1.55
N LEU A 105 -0.87 9.57 2.11
CA LEU A 105 -1.98 10.43 1.68
C LEU A 105 -1.38 11.64 0.97
N TYR A 106 -1.68 11.80 -0.32
CA TYR A 106 -1.17 12.91 -1.10
C TYR A 106 -2.19 14.05 -1.12
N GLY A 107 -1.74 15.25 -0.76
CA GLY A 107 -2.42 16.52 -1.02
C GLY A 107 -1.82 17.23 -2.23
N LYS A 108 -2.16 18.49 -2.43
CA LYS A 108 -1.61 19.31 -3.53
C LYS A 108 -0.11 19.53 -3.41
N ASP A 109 0.32 19.99 -2.23
CA ASP A 109 1.72 20.38 -1.94
C ASP A 109 2.20 19.77 -0.61
N SER A 110 1.57 18.66 -0.18
CA SER A 110 1.83 17.99 1.10
C SER A 110 1.61 16.49 0.96
N ALA A 111 2.25 15.71 1.82
CA ALA A 111 1.94 14.30 1.98
C ALA A 111 1.95 13.92 3.46
N ALA A 112 1.05 13.00 3.84
CA ALA A 112 1.10 12.31 5.13
C ALA A 112 1.66 10.91 4.91
N LYS A 113 2.79 10.59 5.53
CA LYS A 113 3.31 9.24 5.67
C LYS A 113 2.75 8.62 6.94
N ILE A 114 2.11 7.46 6.84
CA ILE A 114 1.61 6.70 7.98
C ILE A 114 2.21 5.30 7.92
N GLU A 115 2.93 4.91 8.96
CA GLU A 115 3.68 3.66 9.01
C GLU A 115 3.53 2.98 10.39
N PRO A 116 3.76 1.66 10.49
CA PRO A 116 3.76 1.01 11.80
C PRO A 116 4.83 1.62 12.72
N ALA A 117 4.45 1.86 13.97
CA ALA A 117 5.33 2.47 14.95
C ALA A 117 6.49 1.55 15.35
N LYS A 118 7.54 2.14 15.93
CA LYS A 118 8.71 1.42 16.50
C LYS A 118 9.49 0.57 15.49
N GLY A 119 9.47 0.91 14.20
CA GLY A 119 10.24 0.17 13.20
C GLY A 119 9.56 -1.10 12.67
N ARG A 120 8.32 -1.39 13.10
CA ARG A 120 7.66 -2.68 12.83
C ARG A 120 7.37 -2.87 11.35
N ASN A 121 7.59 -4.08 10.85
CA ASN A 121 7.17 -4.50 9.52
C ASN A 121 6.17 -5.65 9.65
N LEU A 122 4.95 -5.47 9.15
CA LEU A 122 3.89 -6.47 9.29
C LEU A 122 4.19 -7.78 8.55
N PHE A 123 5.11 -7.79 7.58
CA PHE A 123 5.54 -9.01 6.88
C PHE A 123 6.72 -9.72 7.52
N SER A 124 7.45 -9.05 8.42
CA SER A 124 8.56 -9.64 9.19
C SER A 124 8.10 -10.04 10.60
N ASP A 125 7.22 -9.25 11.19
CA ASP A 125 6.59 -9.47 12.50
C ASP A 125 5.11 -9.88 12.32
N LEU A 126 4.89 -10.99 11.62
CA LEU A 126 3.54 -11.44 11.31
C LEU A 126 2.76 -11.69 12.61
N PRO A 127 1.56 -11.10 12.77
CA PRO A 127 0.76 -11.30 13.97
C PRO A 127 0.26 -12.75 14.10
N PHE A 128 0.16 -13.48 12.98
CA PHE A 128 -0.25 -14.88 12.89
C PHE A 128 0.57 -15.60 11.81
N SER A 129 0.90 -16.87 12.04
CA SER A 129 1.76 -17.67 11.15
C SER A 129 1.16 -17.86 9.75
N GLU A 130 -0.17 -17.92 9.69
CA GLU A 130 -0.99 -18.15 8.51
C GLU A 130 -0.95 -16.97 7.53
N ALA A 131 -0.78 -15.74 8.05
CA ALA A 131 -0.65 -14.53 7.23
C ALA A 131 0.63 -14.51 6.37
N ARG A 132 1.56 -15.44 6.61
CA ARG A 132 2.80 -15.58 5.83
C ARG A 132 2.56 -15.93 4.36
N TRP A 133 1.43 -16.58 4.05
CA TRP A 133 1.15 -17.11 2.71
C TRP A 133 -0.24 -16.76 2.19
N THR A 134 -0.98 -15.92 2.91
CA THR A 134 -2.35 -15.55 2.56
C THR A 134 -2.57 -14.04 2.69
N TRP A 135 -3.81 -13.62 2.48
CA TRP A 135 -4.22 -12.24 2.62
C TRP A 135 -4.26 -11.83 4.10
N MET A 136 -3.64 -10.70 4.40
CA MET A 136 -3.66 -10.04 5.70
C MET A 136 -4.51 -8.77 5.60
N SER A 137 -5.51 -8.64 6.46
CA SER A 137 -6.25 -7.37 6.59
C SER A 137 -5.41 -6.35 7.33
N VAL A 138 -5.35 -5.13 6.80
CA VAL A 138 -4.62 -4.01 7.37
C VAL A 138 -5.56 -2.82 7.52
N GLU A 139 -5.55 -2.25 8.73
CA GLU A 139 -6.26 -1.01 9.04
C GLU A 139 -5.25 0.06 9.44
N VAL A 140 -5.22 1.14 8.66
CA VAL A 140 -4.28 2.25 8.84
C VAL A 140 -5.04 3.49 9.29
N PRO A 141 -4.90 3.92 10.56
CA PRO A 141 -5.56 5.12 11.06
C PRO A 141 -4.94 6.38 10.48
N PHE A 142 -5.74 7.41 10.22
CA PHE A 142 -5.24 8.70 9.72
C PHE A 142 -4.49 9.52 10.77
N ARG A 143 -4.41 9.07 12.02
CA ARG A 143 -3.75 9.78 13.12
C ARG A 143 -2.73 8.87 13.80
N THR A 144 -1.77 9.48 14.47
CA THR A 144 -0.88 8.75 15.38
C THR A 144 -1.71 8.13 16.51
N VAL A 145 -1.56 6.82 16.68
CA VAL A 145 -2.16 6.01 17.75
C VAL A 145 -1.14 4.96 18.20
N ASP A 146 -1.44 4.20 19.24
CA ASP A 146 -0.58 3.07 19.58
C ASP A 146 -0.50 2.09 18.38
N GLY A 147 0.73 1.72 18.00
CA GLY A 147 1.00 0.88 16.83
C GLY A 147 1.19 1.61 15.49
N TRP A 148 0.78 2.87 15.34
CA TRP A 148 0.90 3.63 14.07
C TRP A 148 1.45 5.04 14.27
N LYS A 149 2.38 5.44 13.40
CA LYS A 149 3.01 6.76 13.41
C LYS A 149 2.64 7.52 12.15
N ARG A 150 2.10 8.73 12.29
CA ARG A 150 1.90 9.68 11.19
C ARG A 150 3.00 10.75 11.19
N GLN A 151 3.50 11.09 10.01
CA GLN A 151 4.45 12.16 9.76
C GLN A 151 4.00 12.93 8.52
N ASP A 152 3.85 14.24 8.62
CA ASP A 152 3.42 15.06 7.49
C ASP A 152 4.59 15.93 6.98
N SER A 153 4.74 16.03 5.66
CA SER A 153 5.66 16.99 5.02
C SER A 153 5.08 18.42 4.94
N GLY A 154 3.81 18.59 5.33
CA GLY A 154 3.06 19.85 5.34
C GLY A 154 1.73 19.69 6.09
N LYS A 155 0.74 20.54 5.82
CA LYS A 155 -0.62 20.37 6.39
C LYS A 155 -1.49 19.56 5.43
N THR A 156 -1.41 18.23 5.51
CA THR A 156 -2.26 17.35 4.69
C THR A 156 -3.73 17.48 5.08
N ASP A 157 -4.52 18.12 4.21
CA ASP A 157 -5.95 18.35 4.39
C ASP A 157 -6.75 17.14 3.88
N LEU A 158 -7.45 16.46 4.78
CA LEU A 158 -8.25 15.30 4.43
C LEU A 158 -9.49 15.63 3.58
N ARG A 159 -9.85 16.91 3.44
CA ARG A 159 -10.96 17.32 2.55
C ARG A 159 -10.58 17.31 1.06
N HIS A 160 -9.29 17.26 0.76
CA HIS A 160 -8.74 17.38 -0.59
C HIS A 160 -7.62 16.36 -0.80
N VAL A 161 -7.94 15.08 -0.60
CA VAL A 161 -6.98 14.00 -0.84
C VAL A 161 -6.94 13.70 -2.33
N ARG A 162 -5.73 13.83 -2.89
CA ARG A 162 -5.44 13.73 -4.31
C ARG A 162 -5.01 12.35 -4.75
N GLY A 163 -4.55 11.54 -3.80
CA GLY A 163 -4.19 10.15 -4.05
C GLY A 163 -3.77 9.42 -2.79
N LEU A 164 -3.69 8.11 -2.90
CA LEU A 164 -3.18 7.18 -1.90
C LEU A 164 -1.93 6.51 -2.45
N GLY A 165 -0.98 6.20 -1.57
CA GLY A 165 0.18 5.37 -1.90
C GLY A 165 0.36 4.24 -0.89
N ILE A 166 0.76 3.06 -1.35
CA ILE A 166 1.09 1.93 -0.48
C ILE A 166 2.50 1.47 -0.83
N GLY A 167 3.40 1.59 0.16
CA GLY A 167 4.83 1.37 0.00
C GLY A 167 5.36 0.21 0.83
N LEU A 168 6.28 -0.54 0.22
CA LEU A 168 7.04 -1.61 0.85
C LEU A 168 8.51 -1.47 0.49
N ASP A 169 9.38 -1.84 1.42
CA ASP A 169 10.82 -1.86 1.25
C ASP A 169 11.33 -3.27 1.53
N SER A 170 12.18 -3.77 0.65
CA SER A 170 12.81 -5.08 0.73
C SER A 170 14.32 -4.94 0.64
N TRP A 171 15.01 -5.76 1.43
CA TRP A 171 16.43 -6.05 1.18
C TRP A 171 16.63 -6.62 -0.23
N GLY A 172 17.85 -6.52 -0.74
CA GLY A 172 18.23 -7.03 -2.06
C GLY A 172 17.64 -6.20 -3.20
N ASN A 173 17.73 -6.72 -4.41
CA ASN A 173 17.24 -6.08 -5.63
C ASN A 173 16.45 -7.05 -6.52
N ASP A 174 16.16 -8.26 -6.03
CA ASP A 174 15.29 -9.18 -6.76
C ASP A 174 13.84 -8.66 -6.67
N PRO A 175 13.07 -8.70 -7.78
CA PRO A 175 11.67 -8.32 -7.78
C PRO A 175 10.85 -9.09 -6.74
N PHE A 176 10.08 -8.36 -5.93
CA PHE A 176 9.01 -8.94 -5.11
C PHE A 176 7.65 -8.65 -5.75
N THR A 177 6.61 -9.39 -5.37
CA THR A 177 5.25 -9.17 -5.87
C THR A 177 4.30 -8.92 -4.71
N VAL A 178 3.38 -7.98 -4.89
CA VAL A 178 2.38 -7.59 -3.89
C VAL A 178 1.01 -7.64 -4.54
N TRP A 179 0.02 -8.07 -3.77
CA TRP A 179 -1.39 -7.95 -4.10
C TRP A 179 -2.06 -7.06 -3.06
N ILE A 180 -2.92 -6.15 -3.52
CA ILE A 180 -3.76 -5.28 -2.69
C ILE A 180 -5.20 -5.43 -3.16
N ASP A 181 -6.12 -5.56 -2.21
CA ASP A 181 -7.53 -5.74 -2.52
C ASP A 181 -8.46 -5.06 -1.50
N GLY A 182 -9.67 -4.73 -1.94
CA GLY A 182 -10.71 -4.12 -1.09
C GLY A 182 -10.30 -2.77 -0.49
N LEU A 183 -9.44 -2.00 -1.17
CA LEU A 183 -8.94 -0.73 -0.63
C LEU A 183 -10.08 0.25 -0.43
N SER A 184 -10.29 0.71 0.81
CA SER A 184 -11.44 1.52 1.20
C SER A 184 -11.13 2.49 2.33
N VAL A 185 -12.02 3.47 2.52
CA VAL A 185 -11.87 4.54 3.53
C VAL A 185 -13.11 4.63 4.42
N GLU A 186 -12.88 4.53 5.73
CA GLU A 186 -13.91 4.39 6.78
C GLU A 186 -13.83 5.47 7.85
#